data_AF-A0A177B6X2-F1
#
_entry.id   AF-A0A177B6X2-F1
#
_cell.length_a   1.000
_cell.length_b   1.000
_cell.length_c   1.000
_cell.angle_alpha   90.00
_cell.angle_beta   90.00
_cell.angle_gamma   90.00
#
_symmetry.space_group_name_H-M   'P 1'
#
loop_
_entity.id
_entity.type
_entity.pdbx_description
1 polymer ?
#
loop_
_entity_poly.entity_id
_entity_poly.type
_entity_poly.pdbx_seq_one_letter_code
_entity_poly.pdbx_strand_id
1 'polypeptide(L)'
;MMTSCLDGCVDYTLIIENKVNEDISRYNLPGSSHSVLLQNIANSCVVLKGNASTIRLVNIYNSHIDIGGIKYNVTIDNAMNSNINVACQHIRLKNGIGTTMTLHITGSCELETCRDVKIGKYSHFYSNVKYDLYMIGMNPDDNYINRITDFNWARSDIPSPNWSYINLPR
;
A
#
# COMPACT_ATOMS: atom_id res chain seq x y z
N MET A 1 -7.36 10.79 33.84
CA MET A 1 -6.83 11.32 32.56
C MET A 1 -7.48 10.51 31.45
N MET A 2 -8.39 11.14 30.71
CA MET A 2 -9.01 10.55 29.52
C MET A 2 -8.01 10.65 28.37
N THR A 3 -7.62 9.51 27.81
CA THR A 3 -6.97 9.46 26.50
C THR A 3 -8.08 9.33 25.46
N SER A 4 -8.08 10.26 24.51
CA SER A 4 -9.07 10.48 23.47
C SER A 4 -9.32 9.27 22.57
N CYS A 5 -10.59 9.09 22.23
CA CYS A 5 -11.15 8.08 21.34
C CYS A 5 -10.74 8.21 19.85
N LEU A 6 -11.08 7.14 19.12
CA LEU A 6 -11.38 7.03 17.67
C LEU A 6 -10.30 6.41 16.77
N ASP A 7 -10.18 5.09 16.85
CA ASP A 7 -10.29 4.22 15.68
C ASP A 7 -11.12 3.01 16.14
N GLY A 8 -12.19 2.66 15.42
CA GLY A 8 -13.02 1.49 15.75
C GLY A 8 -12.16 0.25 15.91
N CYS A 9 -12.53 -0.67 16.81
CA CYS A 9 -11.77 -1.88 17.12
C CYS A 9 -11.66 -2.79 15.87
N VAL A 10 -10.73 -2.47 14.97
CA VAL A 10 -10.34 -3.33 13.86
C VAL A 10 -9.48 -4.42 14.47
N ASP A 11 -10.01 -5.63 14.53
CA ASP A 11 -9.24 -6.81 14.91
C ASP A 11 -8.32 -7.19 13.75
N TYR A 12 -7.01 -7.18 14.00
CA TYR A 12 -5.99 -7.53 13.02
C TYR A 12 -5.54 -8.97 13.24
N THR A 13 -5.78 -9.83 12.26
CA THR A 13 -5.40 -11.25 12.34
C THR A 13 -3.90 -11.46 12.19
N LEU A 14 -3.22 -10.58 11.46
CA LEU A 14 -1.76 -10.56 11.35
C LEU A 14 -1.24 -9.18 11.71
N ILE A 15 -0.31 -9.14 12.66
CA ILE A 15 0.39 -7.93 13.08
C ILE A 15 1.89 -8.18 12.93
N ILE A 16 2.58 -7.31 12.20
CA ILE A 16 4.05 -7.30 12.11
C ILE A 16 4.51 -5.92 12.55
N GLU A 17 5.27 -5.88 13.64
CA GLU A 17 5.66 -4.62 14.25
C GLU A 17 7.12 -4.57 14.69
N ASN A 18 7.65 -3.34 14.76
CA ASN A 18 8.96 -3.01 15.35
C ASN A 18 10.12 -3.79 14.71
N LYS A 19 10.15 -3.77 13.37
CA LYS A 19 11.14 -4.49 12.57
C LYS A 19 12.18 -3.54 12.02
N VAL A 20 13.45 -3.85 12.31
CA VAL A 20 14.59 -3.01 11.91
C VAL A 20 15.71 -3.90 11.41
N ASN A 21 16.18 -3.66 10.18
CA ASN A 21 17.23 -4.45 9.53
C ASN A 21 16.87 -5.96 9.42
N GLU A 22 15.59 -6.26 9.13
CA GLU A 22 15.10 -7.64 9.01
C GLU A 22 14.54 -7.93 7.60
N ASP A 23 14.78 -9.15 7.11
CA ASP A 23 14.10 -9.69 5.94
C ASP A 23 12.99 -10.65 6.39
N ILE A 24 11.75 -10.31 6.04
CA ILE A 24 10.55 -10.97 6.53
C ILE A 24 9.78 -11.55 5.34
N SER A 25 9.96 -12.84 5.09
CA SER A 25 9.28 -13.58 4.00
C SER A 25 8.55 -14.83 4.46
N ARG A 26 8.53 -15.10 5.77
CA ARG A 26 7.92 -16.29 6.39
C ARG A 26 6.40 -16.23 6.57
N TYR A 27 5.78 -15.07 6.36
CA TYR A 27 4.35 -14.86 6.59
C TYR A 27 3.59 -14.78 5.27
N ASN A 28 2.39 -15.36 5.25
CA ASN A 28 1.40 -15.12 4.21
C ASN A 28 0.29 -14.22 4.76
N LEU A 29 -0.41 -13.55 3.87
CA LEU A 29 -1.63 -12.82 4.21
C LEU A 29 -2.70 -13.82 4.72
N PRO A 30 -3.52 -13.41 5.72
CA PRO A 30 -4.40 -14.30 6.47
C PRO A 30 -5.70 -14.71 5.74
N GLY A 31 -5.94 -14.24 4.52
CA GLY A 31 -7.14 -14.50 3.73
C GLY A 31 -8.11 -13.32 3.68
N SER A 32 -8.98 -13.31 2.66
CA SER A 32 -9.82 -12.17 2.24
C SER A 32 -10.89 -11.70 3.25
N SER A 33 -11.04 -12.37 4.38
CA SER A 33 -11.91 -11.98 5.50
C SER A 33 -11.15 -11.32 6.66
N HIS A 34 -9.83 -11.21 6.58
CA HIS A 34 -8.97 -10.85 7.69
C HIS A 34 -8.13 -9.60 7.39
N SER A 35 -7.94 -8.77 8.41
CA SER A 35 -7.19 -7.51 8.31
C SER A 35 -5.75 -7.70 8.77
N VAL A 36 -4.84 -6.88 8.23
CA VAL A 36 -3.41 -6.92 8.55
C VAL A 36 -2.90 -5.55 9.00
N LEU A 37 -1.98 -5.53 9.96
CA LEU A 37 -1.26 -4.34 10.40
C LEU A 37 0.26 -4.53 10.24
N LEU A 38 0.92 -3.60 9.55
CA LEU A 38 2.37 -3.45 9.56
C LEU A 38 2.71 -2.12 10.22
N GLN A 39 3.52 -2.14 11.26
CA GLN A 39 3.79 -0.93 12.03
C GLN A 39 5.26 -0.81 12.42
N ASN A 40 5.83 0.38 12.32
CA ASN A 40 7.21 0.67 12.73
C ASN A 40 8.22 -0.27 12.05
N ILE A 41 8.24 -0.25 10.72
CA ILE A 41 9.15 -1.06 9.90
C ILE A 41 10.21 -0.14 9.31
N ALA A 42 11.49 -0.43 9.58
CA ALA A 42 12.61 0.40 9.15
C ALA A 42 13.75 -0.43 8.54
N ASN A 43 14.36 0.07 7.46
CA ASN A 43 15.52 -0.58 6.81
C ASN A 43 15.31 -2.09 6.56
N SER A 44 14.10 -2.49 6.18
CA SER A 44 13.69 -3.91 6.17
C SER A 44 13.02 -4.27 4.85
N CYS A 45 13.04 -5.56 4.52
CA CYS A 45 12.27 -6.12 3.42
C CYS A 45 11.13 -6.97 3.97
N VAL A 46 9.89 -6.73 3.53
CA VAL A 46 8.72 -7.53 3.94
C VAL A 46 8.02 -8.05 2.69
N VAL A 47 7.80 -9.35 2.63
CA VAL A 47 7.09 -10.03 1.55
C VAL A 47 5.91 -10.80 2.12
N LEU A 48 4.69 -10.40 1.76
CA LEU A 48 3.43 -11.02 2.19
C LEU A 48 2.65 -11.53 0.98
N LYS A 49 2.71 -12.84 0.74
CA LYS A 49 1.98 -13.50 -0.36
C LYS A 49 0.57 -13.87 0.08
N GLY A 50 -0.36 -14.04 -0.86
CA GLY A 50 -1.74 -14.40 -0.56
C GLY A 50 -2.71 -13.25 -0.75
N ASN A 51 -3.79 -13.23 0.03
CA ASN A 51 -4.75 -12.14 0.04
C ASN A 51 -5.25 -11.78 1.45
N ALA A 52 -5.76 -10.55 1.62
CA ALA A 52 -6.37 -10.05 2.85
C ALA A 52 -7.59 -9.16 2.55
N SER A 53 -8.41 -8.87 3.56
CA SER A 53 -9.54 -7.94 3.41
C SER A 53 -9.06 -6.49 3.31
N THR A 54 -8.23 -6.08 4.27
CA THR A 54 -7.64 -4.74 4.38
C THR A 54 -6.23 -4.85 4.96
N ILE A 55 -5.41 -3.84 4.70
CA ILE A 55 -4.10 -3.71 5.34
C ILE A 55 -3.83 -2.26 5.71
N ARG A 56 -3.30 -2.05 6.92
CA ARG A 56 -2.82 -0.76 7.40
C ARG A 56 -1.31 -0.81 7.57
N LEU A 57 -0.62 0.18 7.01
CA LEU A 57 0.81 0.39 7.16
C LEU A 57 1.02 1.69 7.92
N VAL A 58 1.77 1.66 9.01
CA VAL A 58 2.05 2.83 9.84
C VAL A 58 3.54 2.94 10.10
N ASN A 59 4.14 4.10 9.83
CA ASN A 59 5.57 4.36 10.08
C ASN A 59 6.48 3.36 9.34
N ILE A 60 6.58 3.52 8.02
CA ILE A 60 7.42 2.68 7.14
C ILE A 60 8.58 3.52 6.62
N TYR A 61 9.82 3.13 6.91
CA TYR A 61 11.00 3.95 6.61
C TYR A 61 12.09 3.14 5.91
N ASN A 62 12.65 3.68 4.81
CA ASN A 62 13.76 3.07 4.07
C ASN A 62 13.56 1.57 3.80
N SER A 63 12.32 1.14 3.53
CA SER A 63 11.95 -0.28 3.50
C SER A 63 11.35 -0.67 2.15
N HIS A 64 11.39 -1.96 1.85
CA HIS A 64 10.77 -2.54 0.68
C HIS A 64 9.64 -3.49 1.12
N ILE A 65 8.41 -3.20 0.73
CA ILE A 65 7.22 -3.92 1.17
C ILE A 65 6.48 -4.45 -0.06
N ASP A 66 6.51 -5.76 -0.23
CA ASP A 66 5.84 -6.52 -1.29
C ASP A 66 4.60 -7.22 -0.71
N ILE A 67 3.42 -6.91 -1.25
CA ILE A 67 2.14 -7.40 -0.75
C ILE A 67 1.37 -8.05 -1.91
N GLY A 68 0.70 -9.16 -1.61
CA GLY A 68 -0.30 -9.79 -2.47
C GLY A 68 -1.57 -8.95 -2.64
N GLY A 69 -2.70 -9.62 -2.83
CA GLY A 69 -3.98 -8.96 -3.12
C GLY A 69 -4.71 -8.47 -1.86
N ILE A 70 -5.12 -7.20 -1.85
CA ILE A 70 -5.95 -6.63 -0.78
C ILE A 70 -7.34 -6.33 -1.31
N LYS A 71 -8.36 -7.01 -0.78
CA LYS A 71 -9.71 -6.97 -1.33
C LYS A 71 -10.30 -5.57 -1.38
N TYR A 72 -10.14 -4.79 -0.31
CA TYR A 72 -10.76 -3.47 -0.21
C TYR A 72 -9.71 -2.36 -0.16
N ASN A 73 -9.29 -2.00 1.06
CA ASN A 73 -8.54 -0.79 1.31
C ASN A 73 -7.12 -1.08 1.80
N VAL A 74 -6.18 -0.35 1.23
CA VAL A 74 -4.81 -0.18 1.74
C VAL A 74 -4.72 1.22 2.33
N THR A 75 -4.40 1.34 3.61
CA THR A 75 -4.13 2.63 4.25
C THR A 75 -2.68 2.69 4.67
N ILE A 76 -2.00 3.76 4.26
CA ILE A 76 -0.59 3.99 4.60
C ILE A 76 -0.52 5.35 5.27
N ASP A 77 -0.02 5.38 6.49
CA ASP A 77 0.28 6.62 7.20
C ASP A 77 1.77 6.65 7.52
N ASN A 78 2.42 7.74 7.10
CA ASN A 78 3.83 8.02 7.37
C ASN A 78 4.78 7.00 6.74
N ALA A 79 4.96 7.09 5.42
CA ALA A 79 5.91 6.28 4.66
C ALA A 79 7.00 7.15 4.03
N MET A 80 8.26 6.93 4.40
CA MET A 80 9.40 7.70 3.87
C MET A 80 10.45 6.84 3.19
N ASN A 81 10.93 7.30 2.04
CA ASN A 81 12.02 6.68 1.27
C ASN A 81 11.84 5.17 1.06
N SER A 82 10.59 4.73 0.89
CA SER A 82 10.23 3.31 0.87
C SER A 82 9.65 2.91 -0.48
N ASN A 83 9.66 1.61 -0.75
CA ASN A 83 9.03 1.01 -1.92
C ASN A 83 7.88 0.14 -1.42
N ILE A 84 6.67 0.38 -1.93
CA ILE A 84 5.46 -0.34 -1.53
C ILE A 84 4.78 -0.88 -2.78
N ASN A 85 4.65 -2.20 -2.87
CA ASN A 85 4.12 -2.90 -4.03
C ASN A 85 2.86 -3.64 -3.60
N VAL A 86 1.70 -3.24 -4.12
CA VAL A 86 0.42 -3.80 -3.66
C VAL A 86 -0.66 -3.74 -4.75
N ALA A 87 -1.52 -4.75 -4.77
CA ALA A 87 -2.73 -4.75 -5.57
C ALA A 87 -3.95 -4.59 -4.64
N CYS A 88 -4.83 -3.62 -4.92
CA CYS A 88 -6.01 -3.36 -4.10
C CYS A 88 -7.14 -2.65 -4.85
N GLN A 89 -8.34 -2.52 -4.24
CA GLN A 89 -9.37 -1.66 -4.83
C GLN A 89 -9.06 -0.18 -4.59
N HIS A 90 -8.84 0.20 -3.34
CA HIS A 90 -8.54 1.59 -2.97
C HIS A 90 -7.28 1.67 -2.12
N ILE A 91 -6.48 2.70 -2.37
CA ILE A 91 -5.29 2.99 -1.57
C ILE A 91 -5.26 4.45 -1.17
N ARG A 92 -4.98 4.70 0.10
CA ARG A 92 -4.73 6.04 0.62
C ARG A 92 -3.35 6.11 1.26
N LEU A 93 -2.52 7.03 0.79
CA LEU A 93 -1.25 7.39 1.39
C LEU A 93 -1.36 8.78 2.03
N LYS A 94 -1.11 8.82 3.34
CA LYS A 94 -0.98 10.06 4.11
C LYS A 94 0.46 10.21 4.59
N ASN A 95 0.99 11.44 4.58
CA ASN A 95 2.33 11.76 5.08
C ASN A 95 3.45 10.98 4.36
N GLY A 96 3.37 10.83 3.04
CA GLY A 96 4.35 10.10 2.22
C GLY A 96 5.47 11.00 1.68
N ILE A 97 6.75 10.64 1.88
CA ILE A 97 7.90 11.42 1.33
C ILE A 97 8.89 10.50 0.63
N GLY A 98 9.20 10.76 -0.64
CA GLY A 98 10.20 9.98 -1.38
C GLY A 98 9.81 8.50 -1.55
N THR A 99 8.52 8.19 -1.44
CA THR A 99 8.00 6.82 -1.46
C THR A 99 7.56 6.44 -2.86
N THR A 100 7.97 5.26 -3.30
CA THR A 100 7.55 4.67 -4.57
C THR A 100 6.44 3.66 -4.30
N MET A 101 5.29 3.82 -4.96
CA MET A 101 4.19 2.88 -4.92
C MET A 101 4.03 2.20 -6.28
N THR A 102 4.17 0.87 -6.33
CA THR A 102 3.87 0.08 -7.52
C THR A 102 2.53 -0.62 -7.36
N LEU A 103 1.55 -0.23 -8.18
CA LEU A 103 0.14 -0.42 -7.91
C LEU A 103 -0.58 -1.17 -9.03
N HIS A 104 -1.54 -1.99 -8.61
CA HIS A 104 -2.65 -2.44 -9.42
C HIS A 104 -3.89 -2.02 -8.66
N ILE A 105 -4.66 -1.08 -9.20
CA ILE A 105 -5.86 -0.57 -8.54
C ILE A 105 -7.10 -0.70 -9.40
N THR A 106 -8.21 -1.18 -8.81
CA THR A 106 -9.52 -1.25 -9.49
C THR A 106 -10.49 -0.17 -9.00
N GLY A 107 -10.04 0.74 -8.12
CA GLY A 107 -10.78 1.89 -7.61
C GLY A 107 -10.01 3.18 -7.78
N SER A 108 -9.35 3.65 -6.72
CA SER A 108 -8.66 4.94 -6.66
C SER A 108 -7.39 4.90 -5.81
N CYS A 109 -6.46 5.81 -6.12
CA CYS A 109 -5.32 6.16 -5.28
C CYS A 109 -5.49 7.59 -4.77
N GLU A 110 -5.34 7.76 -3.46
CA GLU A 110 -5.52 9.03 -2.77
C GLU A 110 -4.24 9.40 -2.04
N LEU A 111 -3.73 10.61 -2.29
CA LEU A 111 -2.55 11.17 -1.65
C LEU A 111 -2.96 12.35 -0.77
N GLU A 112 -2.46 12.38 0.46
CA GLU A 112 -2.65 13.48 1.41
C GLU A 112 -1.32 13.82 2.09
N THR A 113 -0.92 15.09 2.07
CA THR A 113 0.32 15.60 2.68
C THR A 113 1.54 14.81 2.19
N CYS A 114 1.65 14.64 0.88
CA CYS A 114 2.70 13.85 0.23
C CYS A 114 3.69 14.72 -0.54
N ARG A 115 4.91 14.23 -0.74
CA ARG A 115 5.95 14.84 -1.58
C ARG A 115 6.86 13.79 -2.21
N ASP A 116 7.31 14.03 -3.44
CA ASP A 116 8.25 13.15 -4.16
C ASP A 116 7.75 11.68 -4.27
N VAL A 117 6.44 11.49 -4.40
CA VAL A 117 5.84 10.15 -4.56
C VAL A 117 5.99 9.70 -6.01
N LYS A 118 6.38 8.43 -6.21
CA LYS A 118 6.46 7.84 -7.55
C LYS A 118 5.45 6.71 -7.70
N ILE A 119 4.71 6.70 -8.80
CA ILE A 119 3.69 5.68 -9.08
C ILE A 119 4.14 4.80 -10.25
N GLY A 120 4.13 3.49 -10.06
CA GLY A 120 4.47 2.51 -11.08
C GLY A 120 3.50 1.34 -11.12
N LYS A 121 3.62 0.46 -12.11
CA LYS A 121 2.75 -0.71 -12.24
C LYS A 121 3.15 -1.81 -11.24
N TYR A 122 2.16 -2.43 -10.60
CA TYR A 122 2.36 -3.62 -9.76
C TYR A 122 3.18 -4.68 -10.49
N SER A 123 4.16 -5.21 -9.78
CA SER A 123 5.14 -6.15 -10.34
C SER A 123 5.50 -7.30 -9.40
N HIS A 124 4.83 -7.41 -8.24
CA HIS A 124 5.08 -8.51 -7.32
C HIS A 124 4.57 -9.82 -7.94
N PHE A 125 5.50 -10.73 -8.24
CA PHE A 125 5.18 -12.03 -8.84
C PHE A 125 5.46 -13.15 -7.84
N TYR A 126 4.47 -14.02 -7.66
CA TYR A 126 4.60 -15.27 -6.92
C TYR A 126 3.60 -16.29 -7.45
N SER A 127 3.82 -17.58 -7.14
CA SER A 127 3.17 -18.71 -7.84
C SER A 127 1.64 -18.62 -7.95
N ASN A 128 0.96 -18.07 -6.94
CA ASN A 128 -0.50 -18.02 -6.87
C ASN A 128 -1.09 -16.61 -7.06
N VAL A 129 -0.31 -15.61 -7.48
CA VAL A 129 -0.76 -14.21 -7.52
C VAL A 129 -2.04 -14.01 -8.33
N LYS A 130 -2.17 -14.65 -9.49
CA LYS A 130 -3.38 -14.55 -10.33
C LYS A 130 -4.62 -15.12 -9.63
N TYR A 131 -4.46 -16.25 -8.93
CA TYR A 131 -5.55 -16.87 -8.19
C TYR A 131 -5.99 -16.00 -7.01
N ASP A 132 -5.03 -15.45 -6.26
CA ASP A 132 -5.33 -14.56 -5.14
C ASP A 132 -6.09 -13.30 -5.57
N LEU A 133 -5.68 -12.67 -6.67
CA LEU A 133 -6.38 -11.51 -7.24
C LEU A 133 -7.80 -11.87 -7.69
N TYR A 134 -7.96 -13.01 -8.36
CA TYR A 134 -9.28 -13.50 -8.77
C TYR A 134 -10.20 -13.75 -7.56
N MET A 135 -9.69 -14.37 -6.49
CA MET A 135 -10.46 -14.67 -5.29
C MET A 135 -11.01 -13.42 -4.57
N ILE A 136 -10.33 -12.28 -4.70
CA ILE A 136 -10.79 -11.01 -4.16
C ILE A 136 -11.58 -10.17 -5.17
N GLY A 137 -11.92 -10.74 -6.33
CA GLY A 137 -12.71 -10.08 -7.36
C GLY A 137 -11.95 -9.01 -8.14
N MET A 138 -10.61 -9.10 -8.19
CA MET A 138 -9.77 -8.21 -8.99
C MET A 138 -9.43 -8.85 -10.33
N ASN A 139 -9.83 -8.19 -11.41
CA ASN A 139 -9.48 -8.58 -12.77
C ASN A 139 -8.06 -8.10 -13.10
N PRO A 140 -7.12 -8.99 -13.47
CA PRO A 140 -5.75 -8.60 -13.85
C PRO A 140 -5.64 -7.57 -14.97
N ASP A 141 -6.67 -7.45 -15.81
CA ASP A 141 -6.71 -6.51 -16.93
C ASP A 141 -7.24 -5.11 -16.54
N ASP A 142 -7.92 -4.98 -15.39
CA ASP A 142 -8.51 -3.73 -14.92
C ASP A 142 -7.56 -2.99 -13.97
N ASN A 143 -6.62 -2.22 -14.53
CA ASN A 143 -5.72 -1.39 -13.72
C ASN A 143 -5.92 0.11 -13.97
N TYR A 144 -6.60 0.78 -13.03
CA TYR A 144 -6.87 2.21 -13.03
C TYR A 144 -5.77 3.03 -12.34
N ILE A 145 -4.50 2.67 -12.57
CA ILE A 145 -3.33 3.39 -12.05
C ILE A 145 -3.31 4.88 -12.42
N ASN A 146 -4.12 5.31 -13.39
CA ASN A 146 -4.33 6.70 -13.76
C ASN A 146 -5.32 7.48 -12.87
N ARG A 147 -6.01 6.83 -11.92
CA ARG A 147 -6.97 7.45 -11.00
C ARG A 147 -6.30 7.85 -9.68
N ILE A 148 -5.40 8.82 -9.76
CA ILE A 148 -4.68 9.37 -8.61
C ILE A 148 -5.23 10.75 -8.28
N THR A 149 -5.65 10.93 -7.03
CA THR A 149 -6.13 12.20 -6.48
C THR A 149 -5.15 12.69 -5.42
N ASP A 150 -4.67 13.92 -5.55
CA ASP A 150 -3.90 14.60 -4.51
C ASP A 150 -4.80 15.61 -3.78
N PHE A 151 -5.20 15.30 -2.55
CA PHE A 151 -6.11 16.12 -1.75
C PHE A 151 -5.53 17.47 -1.37
N ASN A 152 -4.19 17.61 -1.33
CA ASN A 152 -3.54 18.87 -0.98
C ASN A 152 -3.29 19.76 -2.20
N TRP A 153 -3.66 19.30 -3.40
CA TRP A 153 -3.51 20.05 -4.64
C TRP A 153 -4.87 20.45 -5.23
N ALA A 154 -5.38 21.61 -4.81
CA ALA A 154 -6.69 22.12 -5.22
C ALA A 154 -6.75 22.65 -6.68
N ARG A 155 -5.63 22.62 -7.41
CA ARG A 155 -5.55 23.12 -8.79
C ARG A 155 -5.83 22.01 -9.79
N SER A 156 -6.86 22.20 -10.62
CA SER A 156 -7.19 21.28 -11.72
C SER A 156 -6.49 21.61 -13.04
N ASP A 157 -5.89 22.80 -13.14
CA ASP A 157 -5.28 23.33 -14.36
C ASP A 157 -3.81 22.93 -14.54
N ILE A 158 -3.14 22.53 -13.47
CA ILE A 158 -1.74 22.09 -13.46
C ILE A 158 -1.64 20.77 -12.69
N PRO A 159 -0.87 19.77 -13.18
CA PRO A 159 -0.61 18.55 -12.44
C PRO A 159 -0.01 18.82 -11.05
N SER A 160 -0.35 17.99 -10.07
CA SER A 160 0.31 18.08 -8.76
C SER A 160 1.82 17.82 -8.90
N PRO A 161 2.67 18.64 -8.26
CA PRO A 161 4.11 18.41 -8.22
C PRO A 161 4.50 17.33 -7.19
N ASN A 162 3.58 16.89 -6.34
CA ASN A 162 3.88 15.98 -5.22
C ASN A 162 4.07 14.53 -5.65
N TRP A 163 3.68 14.19 -6.88
CA TRP A 163 3.82 12.85 -7.40
C TRP A 163 4.11 12.84 -8.91
N SER A 164 4.67 11.73 -9.37
CA SER A 164 4.92 11.47 -10.79
C SER A 164 4.83 9.98 -11.09
N TYR A 165 4.70 9.60 -12.35
CA TYR A 165 4.90 8.20 -12.73
C TYR A 165 6.38 7.86 -12.77
N ILE A 166 6.74 6.64 -12.39
CA ILE A 166 8.06 6.08 -12.72
C ILE A 166 8.13 6.03 -14.25
N ASN A 167 9.19 6.58 -14.85
CA ASN A 167 9.43 6.42 -16.29
C ASN A 167 9.50 4.92 -16.61
N LEU A 168 8.41 4.35 -17.12
CA LEU A 168 8.45 3.07 -17.79
C LEU A 168 9.19 3.32 -19.12
N PRO A 169 10.20 2.52 -19.49
CA PRO A 169 10.78 2.63 -20.83
C PRO A 169 9.63 2.56 -21.86
N ARG A 170 9.64 3.53 -22.78
CA ARG A 170 8.67 3.63 -23.89
C ARG A 170 8.69 2.37 -24.75
#